data_AF-A0A1C6C6V0-F1
#
_entry.id   AF-A0A1C6C6V0-F1
#
_cell.length_a   1.000
_cell.length_b   1.000
_cell.length_c   1.000
_cell.angle_alpha   90.00
_cell.angle_beta   90.00
_cell.angle_gamma   90.00
#
_symmetry.space_group_name_H-M   'P 1'
#
loop_
_entity.id
_entity.type
_entity.pdbx_description
1 polymer ?
#
loop_
_entity_poly.entity_id
_entity_poly.type
_entity_poly.pdbx_seq_one_letter_code
_entity_poly.pdbx_strand_id
1 'polypeptide(L)'
;MKDGSEKEVAVVKNPEGTTFTFNGLDDGDYILKETTTPDGYNSISDIKFRITASHDVLSESPALKDLTGDKVTGEIELTADKTAGSLTSNIVNQKGSELPETGGMGTTVMYLVGGVLVVGAALLLITKRRMDADR
;
A
#
# COMPACT_ATOMS: atom_id res chain seq x y z
N MET A 1 -23.61 -2.73 -11.53
CA MET A 1 -23.12 -1.40 -11.99
C MET A 1 -24.04 -0.87 -13.08
N LYS A 2 -24.59 0.35 -12.97
CA LYS A 2 -25.40 0.98 -14.05
C LYS A 2 -24.94 2.41 -14.43
N ASP A 3 -24.02 3.02 -13.69
CA ASP A 3 -23.67 4.45 -13.87
C ASP A 3 -22.15 4.74 -13.79
N GLY A 4 -21.28 3.72 -13.76
CA GLY A 4 -19.83 3.94 -13.64
C GLY A 4 -19.35 4.60 -12.33
N SER A 5 -20.26 5.02 -11.44
CA SER A 5 -19.95 5.53 -10.11
C SER A 5 -19.69 4.38 -9.13
N GLU A 6 -18.53 4.39 -8.48
CA GLU A 6 -18.23 3.50 -7.35
C GLU A 6 -19.12 3.90 -6.16
N LYS A 7 -19.83 2.93 -5.59
CA LYS A 7 -20.61 3.13 -4.36
C LYS A 7 -19.89 2.42 -3.23
N GLU A 8 -19.69 3.12 -2.12
CA GLU A 8 -19.20 2.50 -0.89
C GLU A 8 -20.25 1.48 -0.41
N VAL A 9 -19.88 0.21 -0.38
CA VAL A 9 -20.76 -0.88 0.04
C VAL A 9 -20.60 -1.16 1.54
N ALA A 10 -19.36 -1.13 2.04
CA ALA A 10 -19.05 -1.32 3.45
C ALA A 10 -17.64 -0.83 3.78
N VAL A 11 -17.46 -0.36 5.02
CA VAL A 11 -16.15 -0.02 5.60
C VAL A 11 -16.03 -0.72 6.93
N VAL A 12 -14.99 -1.55 7.08
CA VAL A 12 -14.71 -2.28 8.32
C VAL A 12 -13.38 -1.81 8.88
N LYS A 13 -13.38 -1.41 10.15
CA LYS A 13 -12.17 -1.02 10.89
C LYS A 13 -11.92 -2.05 11.98
N ASN A 14 -10.78 -2.74 11.91
CA ASN A 14 -10.33 -3.65 12.95
C ASN A 14 -9.09 -3.02 13.61
N PRO A 15 -9.11 -2.73 14.92
CA PRO A 15 -7.95 -2.20 15.63
C PRO A 15 -6.70 -3.08 15.55
N GLU A 16 -6.89 -4.40 15.43
CA GLU A 16 -5.79 -5.34 15.25
C GLU A 16 -5.30 -5.42 13.80
N GLY A 17 -6.13 -4.99 12.83
CA GLY A 17 -5.75 -4.90 11.42
C GLY A 17 -5.50 -6.24 10.71
N THR A 18 -5.89 -7.37 11.31
CA THR A 18 -5.53 -8.72 10.82
C THR A 18 -6.61 -9.38 9.97
N THR A 19 -7.89 -9.26 10.37
CA THR A 19 -9.01 -9.92 9.70
C THR A 19 -10.18 -8.95 9.54
N PHE A 20 -10.80 -8.97 8.36
CA PHE A 20 -11.96 -8.15 8.01
C PHE A 20 -13.06 -9.05 7.44
N THR A 21 -14.29 -8.84 7.90
CA THR A 21 -15.46 -9.61 7.44
C THR A 21 -16.50 -8.66 6.88
N PHE A 22 -16.92 -8.90 5.64
CA PHE A 22 -17.97 -8.17 4.97
C PHE A 22 -19.18 -9.09 4.82
N ASN A 23 -20.35 -8.63 5.26
CA ASN A 23 -21.58 -9.41 5.23
C ASN A 23 -22.61 -8.73 4.31
N GLY A 24 -23.48 -9.53 3.70
CA GLY A 24 -24.57 -9.02 2.85
C GLY A 24 -24.10 -8.46 1.50
N LEU A 25 -23.05 -9.07 0.93
CA LEU A 25 -22.63 -8.80 -0.44
C LEU A 25 -23.41 -9.73 -1.39
N ASP A 26 -24.14 -9.15 -2.33
CA ASP A 26 -24.80 -9.89 -3.42
C ASP A 26 -23.79 -10.27 -4.52
N ASP A 27 -24.24 -10.98 -5.56
CA ASP A 27 -23.43 -11.18 -6.76
C ASP A 27 -23.18 -9.86 -7.49
N GLY A 28 -21.95 -9.67 -7.98
CA GLY A 28 -21.54 -8.43 -8.61
C GLY A 28 -20.04 -8.18 -8.65
N ASP A 29 -19.65 -7.05 -9.22
CA ASP A 29 -18.27 -6.57 -9.28
C ASP A 29 -17.96 -5.67 -8.07
N TYR A 30 -16.83 -5.96 -7.42
CA TYR A 30 -16.39 -5.29 -6.19
C TYR A 30 -14.95 -4.77 -6.30
N ILE A 31 -14.67 -3.75 -5.51
CA ILE A 31 -13.34 -3.17 -5.34
C ILE A 31 -12.99 -3.23 -3.85
N LEU A 32 -11.92 -3.95 -3.52
CA LEU A 32 -11.30 -3.90 -2.20
C LEU A 32 -10.27 -2.77 -2.20
N LYS A 33 -10.47 -1.81 -1.30
CA LYS A 33 -9.62 -0.63 -1.13
C LYS A 33 -9.06 -0.59 0.28
N GLU A 34 -7.75 -0.46 0.39
CA GLU A 34 -7.09 -0.21 1.67
C GLU A 34 -7.30 1.25 2.07
N THR A 35 -8.03 1.49 3.17
CA THR A 35 -8.31 2.86 3.64
C THR A 35 -7.21 3.44 4.51
N THR A 36 -6.39 2.58 5.11
CA THR A 36 -5.32 2.97 6.04
C THR A 36 -4.20 1.97 5.91
N THR A 37 -3.06 2.43 5.39
CA THR A 37 -1.86 1.60 5.27
C THR A 37 -1.16 1.50 6.62
N PRO A 38 -0.81 0.29 7.09
CA PRO A 38 -0.06 0.11 8.33
C PRO A 38 1.33 0.76 8.27
N ASP A 39 1.84 1.21 9.42
CA ASP A 39 3.16 1.83 9.51
C ASP A 39 4.28 0.89 9.03
N GLY A 40 5.16 1.40 8.17
CA GLY A 40 6.27 0.63 7.59
C GLY A 40 5.88 -0.29 6.43
N TYR A 41 4.64 -0.19 5.90
CA TYR A 41 4.17 -0.92 4.72
C TYR A 41 3.82 0.02 3.56
N ASN A 42 3.80 -0.52 2.35
CA ASN A 42 3.31 0.17 1.17
C ASN A 42 1.80 0.02 1.04
N SER A 43 1.14 1.07 0.56
CA SER A 43 -0.30 1.00 0.26
C SER A 43 -0.58 -0.01 -0.84
N ILE A 44 -1.60 -0.84 -0.63
CA ILE A 44 -2.06 -1.78 -1.65
C ILE A 44 -2.88 -1.02 -2.70
N SER A 45 -2.65 -1.33 -3.98
CA SER A 45 -3.48 -0.83 -5.08
C SER A 45 -4.85 -1.49 -5.08
N ASP A 46 -5.89 -0.77 -5.50
CA ASP A 46 -7.26 -1.28 -5.57
C ASP A 46 -7.36 -2.66 -6.25
N ILE A 47 -7.93 -3.62 -5.54
CA ILE A 47 -8.11 -5.00 -6.02
C ILE A 47 -9.54 -5.17 -6.50
N LYS A 48 -9.72 -5.66 -7.73
CA LYS A 48 -11.05 -5.87 -8.32
C LYS A 48 -11.34 -7.35 -8.44
N PHE A 49 -12.54 -7.74 -8.02
CA PHE A 49 -13.01 -9.12 -8.10
C PHE A 49 -14.51 -9.16 -8.34
N ARG A 50 -15.00 -10.29 -8.84
CA ARG A 50 -16.42 -10.53 -9.08
C ARG A 50 -16.92 -11.69 -8.26
N ILE A 51 -18.01 -11.48 -7.55
CA ILE A 51 -18.76 -12.53 -6.86
C ILE A 51 -19.85 -13.02 -7.83
N THR A 52 -19.91 -14.32 -8.06
CA THR A 52 -20.99 -14.96 -8.81
C THR A 52 -21.69 -15.97 -7.90
N ALA A 53 -23.01 -15.85 -7.75
CA ALA A 53 -23.82 -16.77 -6.97
C ALA A 53 -25.03 -17.24 -7.79
N SER A 54 -25.34 -18.53 -7.75
CA SER A 54 -26.53 -19.10 -8.39
C SER A 54 -27.45 -19.72 -7.33
N HIS A 55 -28.76 -19.55 -7.49
CA HIS A 55 -29.75 -20.02 -6.52
C HIS A 55 -30.79 -20.91 -7.20
N ASP A 56 -31.31 -21.89 -6.46
CA ASP A 56 -32.46 -22.67 -6.88
C ASP A 56 -33.77 -21.90 -6.65
N VAL A 57 -34.08 -20.99 -7.56
CA VAL A 57 -35.27 -20.12 -7.43
C VAL A 57 -36.60 -20.83 -7.71
N LEU A 58 -36.57 -22.09 -8.17
CA LEU A 58 -37.77 -22.86 -8.50
C LEU A 58 -38.16 -23.86 -7.40
N SER A 59 -37.35 -23.97 -6.34
CA SER A 59 -37.62 -24.80 -5.17
C SER A 59 -38.45 -24.04 -4.15
N GLU A 60 -39.34 -24.73 -3.42
CA GLU A 60 -40.06 -24.20 -2.25
C GLU A 60 -39.11 -23.69 -1.15
N SER A 61 -37.85 -24.13 -1.18
CA SER A 61 -36.75 -23.65 -0.35
C SER A 61 -35.58 -23.20 -1.25
N PRO A 62 -35.50 -21.91 -1.63
CA PRO A 62 -34.40 -21.40 -2.42
C PRO A 62 -33.07 -21.61 -1.71
N ALA A 63 -32.14 -22.29 -2.38
CA ALA A 63 -30.82 -22.62 -1.84
C ALA A 63 -29.72 -22.19 -2.80
N LEU A 64 -28.57 -21.81 -2.24
CA LEU A 64 -27.35 -21.51 -2.99
C LEU A 64 -26.85 -22.78 -3.70
N LYS A 65 -26.69 -22.72 -5.01
CA LYS A 65 -26.17 -23.81 -5.85
C LYS A 65 -24.67 -23.66 -6.08
N ASP A 66 -24.27 -22.48 -6.53
CA ASP A 66 -22.88 -22.15 -6.83
C ASP A 66 -22.49 -20.81 -6.20
N LEU A 67 -21.23 -20.71 -5.81
CA LEU A 67 -20.58 -19.50 -5.33
C LEU A 67 -19.15 -19.49 -5.85
N THR A 68 -18.79 -18.46 -6.59
CA THR A 68 -17.42 -18.23 -7.06
C THR A 68 -16.98 -16.80 -6.79
N GLY A 69 -15.68 -16.63 -6.58
CA GLY A 69 -15.01 -15.34 -6.50
C GLY A 69 -13.91 -15.27 -7.55
N ASP A 70 -14.11 -14.46 -8.57
CA ASP A 70 -13.21 -14.38 -9.72
C ASP A 70 -12.37 -13.10 -9.65
N LYS A 71 -11.06 -13.26 -9.75
CA LYS A 71 -10.13 -12.13 -9.83
C LYS A 71 -10.31 -11.37 -11.15
N VAL A 72 -10.41 -10.05 -11.06
CA VAL A 72 -10.42 -9.15 -12.22
C VAL A 72 -9.08 -8.40 -12.33
N THR A 73 -8.63 -7.74 -11.25
CA THR A 73 -7.32 -7.07 -11.19
C THR A 73 -6.68 -7.20 -9.82
N GLY A 74 -5.36 -7.01 -9.75
CA GLY A 74 -4.57 -7.15 -8.52
C GLY A 74 -4.16 -8.60 -8.24
N GLU A 75 -3.74 -8.86 -7.00
CA GLU A 75 -3.42 -10.21 -6.50
C GLU A 75 -4.42 -10.57 -5.40
N ILE A 76 -5.31 -11.52 -5.71
CA ILE A 76 -6.31 -12.04 -4.78
C ILE A 76 -6.65 -13.48 -5.17
N GLU A 77 -6.80 -14.34 -4.17
CA GLU A 77 -7.23 -15.73 -4.32
C GLU A 77 -8.43 -15.96 -3.40
N LEU A 78 -9.62 -16.08 -4.00
CA LEU A 78 -10.87 -16.24 -3.28
C LEU A 78 -11.20 -17.73 -3.17
N THR A 79 -11.23 -18.23 -1.94
CA THR A 79 -11.67 -19.59 -1.61
C THR A 79 -13.15 -19.56 -1.21
N ALA A 80 -13.98 -20.34 -1.90
CA ALA A 80 -15.41 -20.41 -1.63
C ALA A 80 -15.78 -21.53 -0.64
N ASP A 81 -16.58 -21.18 0.36
CA ASP A 81 -17.31 -22.12 1.21
C ASP A 81 -18.81 -21.99 0.92
N LYS A 82 -19.33 -22.95 0.15
CA LYS A 82 -20.74 -22.97 -0.24
C LYS A 82 -21.68 -23.28 0.93
N THR A 83 -21.20 -23.97 1.96
CA THR A 83 -22.01 -24.32 3.13
C THR A 83 -22.20 -23.10 4.01
N ALA A 84 -21.14 -22.31 4.19
CA ALA A 84 -21.18 -21.05 4.93
C ALA A 84 -21.70 -19.87 4.08
N GLY A 85 -21.73 -20.00 2.76
CA GLY A 85 -22.07 -18.91 1.84
C GLY A 85 -21.03 -17.79 1.83
N SER A 86 -19.75 -18.13 1.98
CA SER A 86 -18.67 -17.16 2.17
C SER A 86 -17.51 -17.33 1.19
N LEU A 87 -16.79 -16.22 0.97
CA LEU A 87 -15.52 -16.18 0.25
C LEU A 87 -14.44 -15.69 1.22
N THR A 88 -13.29 -16.36 1.22
CA THR A 88 -12.13 -15.98 2.05
C THR A 88 -10.91 -15.73 1.18
N SER A 89 -10.10 -14.72 1.51
CA SER A 89 -8.83 -14.45 0.86
C SER A 89 -7.81 -13.94 1.87
N ASN A 90 -6.53 -14.25 1.65
CA ASN A 90 -5.42 -13.66 2.36
C ASN A 90 -4.87 -12.49 1.54
N ILE A 91 -4.75 -11.32 2.15
CA ILE A 91 -4.21 -10.11 1.52
C ILE A 91 -2.90 -9.76 2.22
N VAL A 92 -1.81 -9.71 1.46
CA VAL A 92 -0.46 -9.49 2.00
C VAL A 92 -0.06 -8.03 1.85
N ASN A 93 0.25 -7.39 2.98
CA ASN A 93 0.86 -6.07 2.99
C ASN A 93 2.38 -6.17 2.81
N GLN A 94 2.92 -5.49 1.79
CA GLN A 94 4.34 -5.49 1.49
C GLN A 94 5.04 -4.37 2.26
N LYS A 95 6.14 -4.67 2.95
CA LYS A 95 6.89 -3.65 3.69
C LYS A 95 7.42 -2.56 2.75
N GLY A 96 7.38 -1.33 3.22
CA GLY A 96 8.04 -0.21 2.57
C GLY A 96 9.54 -0.45 2.46
N SER A 97 10.15 0.01 1.38
CA SER A 97 11.61 0.07 1.30
C SER A 97 12.05 1.32 2.06
N GLU A 98 12.73 1.13 3.19
CA GLU A 98 13.62 2.17 3.69
C GLU A 98 14.84 2.18 2.77
N LEU A 99 14.99 3.25 1.97
CA LEU A 99 16.26 3.49 1.31
C LEU A 99 17.34 3.51 2.40
N PRO A 100 18.48 2.84 2.23
CA PRO A 100 19.55 2.95 3.22
C PRO A 100 19.84 4.43 3.39
N GLU A 101 19.87 4.91 4.63
CA GLU A 101 20.40 6.24 4.90
C GLU A 101 21.85 6.26 4.41
N THR A 102 22.04 6.82 3.22
CA THR A 102 23.39 6.98 2.68
C THR A 102 23.99 8.18 3.38
N GLY A 103 25.06 7.91 4.13
CA GLY A 103 25.77 8.94 4.87
C GLY A 103 25.63 8.83 6.39
N GLY A 104 25.91 7.63 6.93
CA GLY A 104 26.21 7.48 8.35
C GLY A 104 27.41 8.33 8.78
N MET A 105 27.95 8.09 9.97
CA MET A 105 28.98 8.96 10.59
C MET A 105 30.19 9.31 9.68
N GLY A 106 30.52 8.49 8.68
CA GLY A 106 31.60 8.77 7.71
C GLY A 106 31.40 10.01 6.83
N THR A 107 30.19 10.33 6.38
CA THR A 107 29.95 11.55 5.58
C THR A 107 29.99 12.81 6.43
N THR A 108 29.53 12.74 7.68
CA THR A 108 29.65 13.85 8.64
C THR A 108 31.11 14.23 8.88
N VAL A 109 31.99 13.24 9.03
CA VAL A 109 33.44 13.48 9.15
C VAL A 109 34.00 14.11 7.87
N MET A 110 33.61 13.64 6.69
CA MET A 110 34.02 14.26 5.41
C MET A 110 33.55 15.71 5.28
N TYR A 111 32.32 16.03 5.66
CA TYR A 111 31.81 17.42 5.62
C TYR A 111 32.54 18.32 6.61
N LEU A 112 32.86 17.83 7.81
CA LEU A 112 33.66 18.59 8.79
C LEU A 112 35.06 18.88 8.26
N VAL A 113 35.78 17.85 7.79
CA VAL A 113 37.15 18.00 7.28
C VAL A 113 37.16 18.86 6.02
N GLY A 114 36.26 18.59 5.07
CA GLY A 114 36.10 19.37 3.85
C GLY A 114 35.77 20.83 4.13
N GLY A 115 34.87 21.09 5.09
CA GLY A 115 34.52 22.44 5.53
C GLY A 115 35.72 23.21 6.09
N VAL A 116 36.53 22.58 6.94
CA VAL A 116 37.75 23.19 7.49
C VAL A 116 38.76 23.50 6.38
N LEU A 117 38.95 22.59 5.41
CA LEU A 117 39.86 22.81 4.28
C LEU A 117 39.39 23.99 3.40
N VAL A 118 38.10 24.08 3.11
CA VAL A 118 37.53 25.18 2.30
C VAL A 118 37.69 26.53 3.01
N VAL A 119 37.40 26.60 4.32
CA VAL A 119 37.61 27.82 5.11
C VAL A 119 39.10 28.20 5.14
N GLY A 120 39.99 27.23 5.34
CA GLY A 120 41.43 27.47 5.32
C GLY A 120 41.92 28.02 3.97
N ALA A 121 41.47 27.43 2.86
CA ALA A 121 41.80 27.91 1.52
C ALA A 121 41.25 29.32 1.24
N ALA A 122 40.03 29.63 1.69
CA ALA A 122 39.44 30.95 1.55
C ALA A 122 40.25 32.02 2.31
N LEU A 123 40.66 31.73 3.55
CA LEU A 123 41.51 32.62 4.34
C LEU A 123 42.87 32.86 3.67
N LEU A 124 43.52 31.80 3.18
CA LEU A 124 44.78 31.91 2.44
C LEU A 124 44.67 32.72 1.15
N LEU A 125 43.57 32.59 0.41
CA LEU A 125 43.32 33.37 -0.80
C LEU A 125 43.14 34.86 -0.48
N ILE A 126 42.44 35.19 0.62
CA ILE A 126 42.24 36.58 1.05
C ILE A 126 43.56 37.22 1.47
N THR A 127 44.38 36.52 2.27
CA THR A 127 45.67 37.05 2.73
C THR A 127 46.63 37.23 1.57
N LYS A 128 46.72 36.25 0.65
CA LYS A 128 47.53 36.37 -0.56
C LYS A 128 47.11 37.55 -1.43
N ARG A 129 45.80 37.74 -1.66
CA ARG A 129 45.29 38.89 -2.43
C ARG A 129 45.66 40.24 -1.82
N ARG A 130 45.67 40.36 -0.49
CA ARG A 130 46.10 41.59 0.18
C ARG A 130 47.59 41.83 0.01
N MET A 131 48.41 40.80 0.19
CA MET A 131 49.87 40.90 0.02
C MET A 131 50.28 41.24 -1.41
N ASP A 132 49.55 40.73 -2.41
CA ASP A 132 49.79 41.06 -3.82
C ASP A 132 49.30 42.48 -4.19
N ALA A 133 48.36 43.06 -3.44
CA ALA A 133 47.87 44.42 -3.65
C ALA A 133 48.76 45.50 -3.00
N ASP A 134 49.56 45.11 -1.99
CA ASP A 134 50.50 46.00 -1.28
C ASP A 134 51.91 45.99 -1.91
N ARG A 135 52.08 45.44 -3.12
CA ARG A 135 53.36 45.27 -3.82
C ARG A 135 53.39 46.04 -5.14
#